data_AF-A0A7W0REU1-F1
#
_entry.id   AF-A0A7W0REU1-F1
#
_cell.length_a   1.000
_cell.length_b   1.000
_cell.length_c   1.000
_cell.angle_alpha   90.00
_cell.angle_beta   90.00
_cell.angle_gamma   90.00
#
_symmetry.space_group_name_H-M   'P 1'
#
loop_
_entity.id
_entity.type
_entity.pdbx_description
1 polymer ?
#
loop_
_entity_poly.entity_id
_entity_poly.type
_entity_poly.pdbx_seq_one_letter_code
_entity_poly.pdbx_strand_id
1 'polypeptide(L)' 'MEAGNTAVCAHCDQQVKFTAKAQRQQVIANVYVSGKWNRVEHFHSECYDDAGTPYNAAQ' A
#
# COMPACT_ATOMS: atom_id res chain seq x y z
N MET A 1 17.53 -10.66 -12.82
CA MET A 1 16.12 -10.40 -12.51
C MET A 1 16.06 -9.08 -11.76
N GLU A 2 15.74 -8.00 -12.45
CA GLU A 2 15.57 -6.70 -11.82
C GLU A 2 14.14 -6.67 -11.28
N ALA A 3 13.97 -6.89 -9.97
CA ALA A 3 12.70 -6.69 -9.30
C ALA A 3 12.42 -5.18 -9.27
N GLY A 4 11.96 -4.65 -10.41
CA GLY A 4 11.47 -3.29 -10.52
C GLY A 4 10.24 -3.17 -9.65
N ASN A 5 10.42 -2.63 -8.44
CA ASN A 5 9.37 -2.25 -7.50
C ASN A 5 8.40 -1.28 -8.18
N THR A 6 7.43 -1.84 -8.90
CA THR A 6 6.37 -1.15 -9.63
C THR A 6 5.07 -1.26 -8.84
N ALA A 7 5.15 -1.12 -7.52
CA ALA A 7 3.97 -1.06 -6.68
C ALA A 7 3.07 0.11 -7.12
N VAL A 8 1.78 -0.15 -7.30
CA VAL A 8 0.76 0.85 -7.63
C VAL A 8 -0.09 1.08 -6.39
N CYS A 9 -0.39 2.35 -6.10
CA CYS A 9 -1.20 2.71 -4.97
C CYS A 9 -2.66 2.32 -5.21
N ALA A 10 -3.24 1.52 -4.31
CA ALA A 10 -4.63 1.08 -4.44
C ALA A 10 -5.67 2.19 -4.20
N HIS A 11 -5.27 3.37 -3.71
CA HIS A 11 -6.16 4.53 -3.51
C HIS A 11 -6.18 5.48 -4.72
N CYS A 12 -5.02 5.85 -5.27
CA CYS A 12 -4.92 6.84 -6.36
C CYS A 12 -4.52 6.26 -7.72
N ASP A 13 -4.28 4.95 -7.81
CA ASP A 13 -3.84 4.23 -9.01
C ASP A 13 -2.47 4.69 -9.58
N GLN A 14 -1.73 5.51 -8.83
CA GLN A 14 -0.41 5.98 -9.24
C GLN A 14 0.71 5.10 -8.68
N GLN A 15 1.85 5.07 -9.38
CA GLN A 15 3.02 4.31 -8.92
C GLN A 15 3.56 4.83 -7.58
N VAL A 16 3.78 3.91 -6.65
CA VAL A 16 4.49 4.16 -5.39
C VAL A 16 5.99 4.21 -5.70
N LYS A 17 6.46 5.39 -6.09
CA LYS A 17 7.87 5.61 -6.42
C LYS A 17 8.73 5.58 -5.16
N PHE A 18 9.54 4.53 -5.04
CA PHE A 18 10.61 4.46 -4.07
C PHE A 18 11.81 5.25 -4.58
N THR A 19 12.16 6.33 -3.91
CA THR A 19 13.40 7.06 -4.19
C THR A 19 14.08 7.36 -2.87
N ALA A 20 15.31 6.85 -2.73
CA ALA A 20 16.14 7.04 -1.54
C ALA A 20 16.36 8.53 -1.22
N LYS A 21 16.33 9.39 -2.25
CA LYS A 21 16.48 10.84 -2.10
C LYS A 21 15.23 11.50 -1.49
N ALA A 22 14.05 10.93 -1.70
CA ALA A 22 12.78 11.52 -1.25
C ALA A 22 12.24 10.92 0.05
N GLN A 23 12.89 9.89 0.62
CA GLN A 23 12.43 9.17 1.83
C GLN A 23 10.93 8.82 1.79
N ARG A 24 10.39 8.56 0.60
CA ARG A 24 8.97 8.25 0.45
C ARG A 24 8.72 6.85 1.00
N GLN A 25 7.97 6.81 2.10
CA GLN A 25 7.54 5.59 2.76
C GLN A 25 6.38 4.96 1.98
N GLN A 26 6.48 3.66 1.74
CA GLN A 26 5.38 2.86 1.23
C GLN A 26 4.66 2.17 2.39
N VAL A 27 3.34 2.12 2.31
CA VAL A 27 2.55 1.31 3.23
C VAL A 27 2.10 0.07 2.49
N ILE A 28 2.41 -1.10 3.05
CA ILE A 28 2.01 -2.40 2.52
C ILE A 28 0.92 -2.94 3.44
N ALA A 29 -0.32 -2.98 2.94
CA ALA A 29 -1.48 -3.40 3.70
C ALA A 29 -1.90 -4.82 3.27
N ASN A 30 -2.07 -5.71 4.25
CA ASN A 30 -2.57 -7.05 3.98
C ASN A 30 -4.10 -7.07 4.09
N VAL A 31 -4.76 -7.39 2.98
CA VAL A 31 -6.22 -7.41 2.89
C VAL A 31 -6.73 -8.81 3.21
N TYR A 32 -7.69 -8.88 4.12
CA TYR A 32 -8.39 -10.10 4.48
C TYR A 32 -9.86 -9.98 4.07
N VAL A 33 -10.40 -11.02 3.45
CA VAL A 33 -11.82 -11.09 3.06
C VAL A 33 -12.42 -12.31 3.76
N SER A 34 -13.47 -12.09 4.54
CA SER A 34 -14.13 -13.13 5.35
C SER A 34 -13.16 -13.87 6.29
N GLY A 35 -12.27 -13.11 6.95
CA GLY A 35 -11.28 -13.65 7.90
C GLY A 35 -10.14 -14.46 7.26
N LYS A 36 -10.05 -14.49 5.93
CA LYS A 36 -8.98 -15.18 5.20
C LYS A 36 -8.11 -14.18 4.46
N TRP A 37 -6.81 -14.47 4.41
CA TRP A 37 -5.88 -13.72 3.58
C TRP A 37 -6.39 -13.66 2.14
N ASN A 38 -6.48 -12.46 1.57
CA ASN A 38 -6.96 -12.26 0.21
C ASN A 38 -5.86 -11.76 -0.71
N ARG A 39 -5.22 -10.64 -0.36
CA ARG A 39 -4.17 -10.01 -1.17
C ARG A 39 -3.35 -9.01 -0.36
N VAL A 40 -2.28 -8.51 -0.98
CA VAL A 40 -1.50 -7.38 -0.48
C VAL A 40 -1.77 -6.18 -1.37
N GLU A 41 -2.01 -5.03 -0.75
CA GLU A 41 -2.16 -3.75 -1.43
C GLU A 41 -1.08 -2.77 -0.97
N HIS A 42 -0.66 -1.91 -1.89
CA HIS A 42 0.35 -0.89 -1.63
C HIS A 42 -0.31 0.48 -1.62
N PHE A 43 0.20 1.38 -0.78
CA PHE A 43 -0.28 2.75 -0.69
C PHE A 43 0.90 3.71 -0.55
N HIS A 44 0.73 4.94 -1.05
CA HIS A 44 1.52 6.06 -0.53
C HIS A 44 1.13 6.29 0.93
N SER A 45 2.08 6.75 1.75
CA SER A 45 1.79 7.00 3.17
C SER A 45 0.65 7.99 3.38
N GLU A 46 0.58 9.04 2.55
CA GLU A 46 -0.52 10.02 2.57
C GLU A 46 -1.86 9.40 2.16
N CYS A 47 -1.89 8.57 1.12
CA CYS A 47 -3.10 7.92 0.66
C CYS A 47 -3.61 6.86 1.63
N TYR A 48 -2.74 6.23 2.40
CA TYR A 48 -3.13 5.28 3.44
C TYR A 48 -3.87 5.96 4.60
N ASP A 49 -3.39 7.15 4.99
CA ASP A 49 -4.03 7.99 6.01
C ASP A 49 -5.38 8.54 5.51
N ASP A 50 -5.41 9.10 4.29
CA ASP A 50 -6.62 9.67 3.67
C ASP A 50 -7.71 8.62 3.41
N ALA A 51 -7.33 7.37 3.10
CA ALA A 51 -8.26 6.26 2.99
C ALA A 51 -8.95 5.89 4.32
N GLY A 52 -8.63 6.57 5.42
CA GLY A 52 -9.25 6.36 6.73
C GLY A 52 -8.77 5.09 7.41
N THR A 53 -7.57 4.60 7.06
CA THR A 53 -7.01 3.33 7.54
C THR A 53 -8.00 2.15 7.38
N PRO A 54 -8.39 1.78 6.15
CA PRO A 54 -9.48 0.83 5.91
C PRO A 54 -9.18 -0.59 6.43
N TYR A 55 -7.94 -0.86 6.85
CA TYR A 55 -7.46 -2.17 7.29
C TYR A 55 -7.06 -2.25 8.78
N ASN A 56 -7.14 -1.14 9.54
CA ASN A 56 -6.70 -1.11 10.95
C ASN A 56 -7.77 -1.56 11.96
N ALA A 57 -9.01 -1.81 11.53
CA ALA A 57 -9.96 -2.52 12.36
C ALA A 57 -9.69 -4.03 12.23
N ALA A 58 -8.74 -4.54 13.01
CA ALA A 58 -8.77 -5.95 13.39
C ALA A 58 -10.13 -6.18 14.09
N GLN A 59 -11.12 -6.66 13.34
CA GLN A 59 -12.41 -7.12 13.89
C GLN A 59 -12.28 -8.54 14.42
#